data_AF-A0A0L9VNW2-F1
#
_entry.id   AF-A0A0L9VNW2-F1
#
_cell.length_a   1.000
_cell.length_b   1.000
_cell.length_c   1.000
_cell.angle_alpha   90.00
_cell.angle_beta   90.00
_cell.angle_gamma   90.00
#
_symmetry.space_group_name_H-M   'P 1'
#
loop_
_entity.id
_entity.type
_entity.pdbx_description
1 polymer ?
#
loop_
_entity_poly.entity_id
_entity_poly.type
_entity_poly.pdbx_seq_one_letter_code
_entity_poly.pdbx_strand_id
1 'polypeptide(L)'
;MTILKLDVITVADEEKIQAVKFTNTTPARKVFKILFYLHLFLIAVLVTSLAIYGMFYASRSNYFHPKEWYPPLFISILCGGAIGFTWQWITARNPAKAIREAFWLSPLLTCAMGILFVYMGYAASLAAGVVALVSAVIQSLYGIWVSPRFEYASRVLSVSIADPPTQSMRLAFSSILIGILYCSFMVCGIGGARAIERTELGVLFILVILLSLGWTLQFLKNVLQVTISRVKYMHLAGGVIMDTKVALNDTVKYLTGSVSIGSILVPFISLFRGFARSTSLIGGDSGEFMFSCVSCYMGIASLLVSNGNRWGLVHVGVYNKGFVQASSDTWDIFNRVGLEELIDLDLTASFCFLSGVAGGAICSLVSGIWSIVIHKNYATEISIYAFLIGYFMFRLAMSWPQACVSAYYVAYAENPQSTKFDSTIPVRLEQLYRSHP
;
A
#
# COMPACT_ATOMS: atom_id res chain seq x y z
N MET A 1 0.66 0.26 -58.32
CA MET A 1 1.47 -0.43 -57.30
C MET A 1 2.35 0.61 -56.63
N THR A 2 1.82 1.28 -55.61
CA THR A 2 2.53 2.36 -54.91
C THR A 2 2.69 1.89 -53.47
N ILE A 3 3.86 1.37 -53.18
CA ILE A 3 4.22 0.80 -51.88
C ILE A 3 4.37 1.95 -50.87
N LEU A 4 3.62 1.82 -49.78
CA LEU A 4 3.70 2.64 -48.58
C LEU A 4 5.15 2.74 -48.08
N LYS A 5 5.68 3.96 -47.99
CA LYS A 5 6.79 4.29 -47.09
C LYS A 5 6.21 4.39 -45.68
N LEU A 6 6.34 3.29 -44.93
CA LEU A 6 6.17 3.30 -43.48
C LEU A 6 7.48 3.85 -42.90
N ASP A 7 7.51 5.14 -42.62
CA ASP A 7 8.72 5.79 -42.07
C ASP A 7 9.00 5.29 -40.65
N VAL A 8 10.26 4.91 -40.46
CA VAL A 8 10.89 4.45 -39.24
C VAL A 8 10.85 5.58 -38.20
N ILE A 9 10.04 5.42 -37.16
CA ILE A 9 10.05 6.30 -35.98
C ILE A 9 11.40 6.08 -35.27
N THR A 10 12.22 7.13 -35.21
CA THR A 10 13.50 7.09 -34.51
C THR A 10 13.32 7.29 -33.00
N VAL A 11 14.23 6.76 -32.18
CA VAL A 11 14.18 6.86 -30.69
C VAL A 11 14.04 8.31 -30.20
N ALA A 12 14.58 9.28 -30.93
CA ALA A 12 14.45 10.70 -30.62
C ALA A 12 13.03 11.25 -30.85
N ASP A 13 12.28 10.68 -31.79
CA ASP A 13 10.87 11.01 -32.02
C ASP A 13 9.98 10.36 -30.96
N GLU A 14 10.29 9.14 -30.50
CA GLU A 14 9.63 8.55 -29.32
C GLU A 14 9.86 9.39 -28.07
N GLU A 15 11.06 9.90 -27.85
CA GLU A 15 11.40 10.74 -26.69
C GLU A 15 10.66 12.09 -26.75
N LYS A 16 10.54 12.70 -27.93
CA LYS A 16 9.73 13.92 -28.16
C LYS A 16 8.24 13.66 -28.02
N ILE A 17 7.72 12.56 -28.56
CA ILE A 17 6.31 12.16 -28.44
C ILE A 17 5.97 11.83 -26.98
N GLN A 18 6.87 11.17 -26.25
CA GLN A 18 6.74 10.96 -24.81
C GLN A 18 6.75 12.31 -24.08
N ALA A 19 7.70 13.21 -24.36
CA ALA A 19 7.78 14.54 -23.74
C ALA A 19 6.51 15.37 -23.97
N VAL A 20 5.91 15.34 -25.16
CA VAL A 20 4.65 16.02 -25.49
C VAL A 20 3.46 15.37 -24.77
N LYS A 21 3.41 14.03 -24.63
CA LYS A 21 2.45 13.34 -23.76
C LYS A 21 2.65 13.72 -22.28
N PHE A 22 3.88 14.04 -21.85
CA PHE A 22 4.17 14.45 -20.46
C PHE A 22 3.65 15.84 -20.09
N THR A 23 3.47 16.75 -21.05
CA THR A 23 3.11 18.16 -20.80
C THR A 23 1.62 18.46 -20.60
N ASN A 24 0.70 17.59 -21.06
CA ASN A 24 -0.74 17.86 -21.00
C ASN A 24 -1.33 17.45 -19.63
N THR A 25 -0.99 18.24 -18.60
CA THR A 25 -1.41 17.99 -17.22
C THR A 25 -2.75 18.63 -16.93
N THR A 26 -3.75 17.82 -16.54
CA THR A 26 -5.06 18.32 -16.10
C THR A 26 -4.90 19.28 -14.91
N PRO A 27 -5.77 20.30 -14.76
CA PRO A 27 -5.67 21.28 -13.67
C PRO A 27 -5.66 20.60 -12.29
N ALA A 28 -6.46 19.54 -12.11
CA ALA A 28 -6.47 18.75 -10.89
C ALA A 28 -5.09 18.18 -10.51
N ARG A 29 -4.32 17.65 -11.47
CA ARG A 29 -2.97 17.12 -11.21
C ARG A 29 -2.03 18.20 -10.70
N LYS A 30 -2.10 19.42 -11.25
CA LYS A 30 -1.28 20.55 -10.81
C LYS A 30 -1.63 20.95 -9.37
N VAL A 31 -2.92 21.06 -9.06
CA VAL A 31 -3.40 21.40 -7.71
C VAL A 31 -2.94 20.36 -6.69
N PHE A 32 -3.16 19.07 -6.94
CA PHE A 32 -2.75 18.01 -6.00
C PHE A 32 -1.24 17.90 -5.84
N LYS A 33 -0.46 18.18 -6.89
CA LYS A 33 1.01 18.27 -6.79
C LYS A 33 1.42 19.39 -5.83
N ILE A 34 0.86 20.59 -6.01
CA ILE A 34 1.14 21.76 -5.15
C ILE A 34 0.70 21.47 -3.71
N LEU A 35 -0.51 20.94 -3.53
CA LEU A 35 -1.09 20.64 -2.23
C LEU A 35 -0.23 19.62 -1.47
N PHE A 36 0.27 18.58 -2.14
CA PHE A 36 1.13 17.58 -1.51
C PHE A 36 2.48 18.17 -1.05
N TYR A 37 3.15 18.98 -1.88
CA TYR A 37 4.40 19.63 -1.46
C TYR A 37 4.20 20.67 -0.37
N LEU A 38 3.12 21.45 -0.44
CA LEU A 38 2.75 22.39 0.62
C LEU A 38 2.51 21.65 1.93
N HIS A 39 1.77 20.54 1.89
CA HIS A 39 1.57 19.65 3.04
C HIS A 39 2.91 19.16 3.63
N LEU A 40 3.86 18.69 2.80
CA LEU A 40 5.17 18.23 3.27
C LEU A 40 5.97 19.36 3.93
N PHE A 41 5.90 20.57 3.39
CA PHE A 41 6.54 21.74 3.99
C PHE A 41 5.91 22.10 5.35
N LEU A 42 4.58 22.21 5.39
CA LEU A 42 3.86 22.57 6.61
C LEU A 42 4.06 21.53 7.73
N ILE A 43 4.04 20.23 7.39
CA ILE A 43 4.28 19.19 8.40
C ILE A 43 5.73 19.20 8.88
N ALA A 44 6.70 19.49 8.00
CA ALA A 44 8.09 19.61 8.41
C ALA A 44 8.28 20.76 9.41
N VAL A 45 7.71 21.94 9.12
CA VAL A 45 7.73 23.09 10.05
C VAL A 45 7.05 22.72 11.37
N LEU A 46 5.86 22.11 11.32
CA LEU A 46 5.12 21.70 12.51
C LEU A 46 5.94 20.72 13.37
N VAL A 47 6.43 19.63 12.79
CA VAL A 47 7.19 18.59 13.50
C VAL A 47 8.48 19.15 14.08
N THR A 48 9.21 19.98 13.34
CA THR A 48 10.42 20.64 13.86
C THR A 48 10.08 21.57 15.03
N SER A 49 9.02 22.38 14.93
CA SER A 49 8.61 23.27 16.01
C SER A 49 8.21 22.50 17.28
N LEU A 50 7.45 21.42 17.14
CA LEU A 50 7.03 20.55 18.23
C LEU A 50 8.21 19.80 18.85
N ALA A 51 9.14 19.30 18.04
CA ALA A 51 10.34 18.62 18.53
C ALA A 51 11.22 19.58 19.35
N ILE A 52 11.43 20.81 18.87
CA ILE A 52 12.17 21.85 19.59
C ILE A 52 11.45 22.18 20.91
N TYR A 53 10.14 22.40 20.86
CA TYR A 53 9.33 22.67 22.05
C TYR A 53 9.43 21.53 23.07
N GLY A 54 9.28 20.28 22.62
CA GLY A 54 9.37 19.09 23.44
C GLY A 54 10.73 18.95 24.14
N MET A 55 11.83 19.27 23.47
CA MET A 55 13.17 19.28 24.07
C MET A 55 13.30 20.33 25.17
N PHE A 56 12.86 21.57 24.93
CA PHE A 56 12.95 22.63 25.93
C PHE A 56 12.05 22.37 27.14
N TYR A 57 10.82 21.90 26.92
CA TYR A 57 9.86 21.68 28.00
C TYR A 57 10.14 20.40 28.81
N ALA A 58 10.71 19.37 28.18
CA ALA A 58 11.18 18.15 28.88
C ALA A 58 12.26 18.45 29.93
N SER A 59 13.03 19.54 29.79
CA SER A 59 14.01 19.96 30.79
C SER A 59 13.40 20.58 32.04
N ARG A 60 12.12 20.99 32.00
CA ARG A 60 11.45 21.77 33.05
C ARG A 60 10.27 21.07 33.71
N SER A 61 9.79 19.95 33.18
CA SER A 61 8.58 19.29 33.68
C SER A 61 8.79 17.81 33.99
N ASN A 62 8.14 17.32 35.05
CA ASN A 62 8.15 15.91 35.45
C ASN A 62 7.10 15.05 34.71
N TYR A 63 6.44 15.58 33.68
CA TYR A 63 5.25 14.93 33.10
C TYR A 63 5.53 14.14 31.82
N PHE A 64 6.58 14.49 31.07
CA PHE A 64 6.99 13.76 29.88
C PHE A 64 8.39 13.20 30.13
N HIS A 65 8.56 11.89 29.91
CA HIS A 65 9.84 11.21 30.09
C HIS A 65 10.38 10.74 28.74
N PRO A 66 11.20 11.56 28.05
CA PRO A 66 11.75 11.23 26.73
C PRO A 66 12.44 9.86 26.67
N LYS A 67 13.14 9.48 27.75
CA LYS A 67 13.86 8.21 27.86
C LYS A 67 12.94 6.99 27.87
N GLU A 68 11.69 7.16 28.26
CA GLU A 68 10.70 6.09 28.33
C GLU A 68 9.88 6.02 27.03
N TRP A 69 9.68 7.17 26.39
CA TRP A 69 8.81 7.31 25.22
C TRP A 69 9.52 7.02 23.89
N TYR A 70 10.70 7.59 23.67
CA TYR A 70 11.37 7.54 22.37
C TYR A 70 12.01 6.18 22.05
N PRO A 71 12.74 5.52 22.97
CA PRO A 71 13.43 4.28 22.63
C PRO A 71 12.53 3.16 22.11
N PRO A 72 11.36 2.85 22.72
CA PRO A 72 10.48 1.80 22.21
C PRO A 72 10.06 2.04 20.76
N LEU A 73 9.70 3.28 20.40
CA LEU A 73 9.26 3.64 19.06
C LEU A 73 10.41 3.61 18.04
N PHE A 74 11.60 4.11 18.40
CA PHE A 74 12.75 4.03 17.50
C PHE A 74 13.20 2.60 17.25
N ILE A 75 13.23 1.76 18.29
CA ILE A 75 13.50 0.32 18.14
C ILE A 75 12.44 -0.33 17.26
N SER A 76 11.17 0.06 17.41
CA SER A 76 10.08 -0.41 16.54
C SER A 76 10.30 -0.05 15.08
N ILE A 77 10.69 1.19 14.78
CA ILE A 77 10.97 1.65 13.41
C ILE A 77 12.10 0.81 12.80
N LEU A 78 13.20 0.62 13.53
CA LEU A 78 14.33 -0.17 13.08
C LEU A 78 13.96 -1.65 12.89
N CYS A 79 13.21 -2.22 13.83
CA CYS A 79 12.69 -3.58 13.77
C CYS A 79 11.76 -3.76 12.55
N GLY A 80 10.82 -2.84 12.35
CA GLY A 80 9.90 -2.83 11.21
C GLY A 80 10.64 -2.73 9.87
N GLY A 81 11.68 -1.90 9.80
CA GLY A 81 12.55 -1.80 8.63
C GLY A 81 13.33 -3.09 8.35
N ALA A 82 13.98 -3.66 9.36
CA ALA A 82 14.78 -4.88 9.24
C ALA A 82 13.94 -6.11 8.89
N ILE A 83 12.79 -6.30 9.54
CA ILE A 83 11.89 -7.40 9.23
C ILE A 83 11.20 -7.17 7.88
N GLY A 84 10.82 -5.93 7.55
CA GLY A 84 10.29 -5.60 6.23
C GLY A 84 11.26 -5.94 5.09
N PHE A 85 12.55 -5.66 5.28
CA PHE A 85 13.61 -6.09 4.35
C PHE A 85 13.72 -7.62 4.26
N THR A 86 13.71 -8.29 5.41
CA THR A 86 13.77 -9.76 5.46
C THR A 86 12.56 -10.38 4.75
N TRP A 87 11.38 -9.77 4.91
CA TRP A 87 10.15 -10.19 4.27
C TRP A 87 10.18 -10.01 2.75
N GLN A 88 10.74 -8.90 2.25
CA GLN A 88 11.01 -8.72 0.81
C GLN A 88 11.95 -9.80 0.28
N TRP A 89 13.01 -10.10 1.01
CA TRP A 89 13.98 -11.12 0.63
C TRP A 89 13.35 -12.52 0.55
N ILE A 90 12.53 -12.89 1.55
CA ILE A 90 11.76 -14.14 1.54
C ILE A 90 10.82 -14.19 0.34
N THR A 91 10.11 -13.09 0.06
CA THR A 91 9.19 -12.99 -1.09
C THR A 91 9.92 -13.15 -2.42
N ALA A 92 11.12 -12.58 -2.55
CA ALA A 92 11.93 -12.71 -3.76
C ALA A 92 12.46 -14.13 -3.99
N ARG A 93 12.85 -14.83 -2.91
CA ARG A 93 13.43 -16.18 -3.00
C ARG A 93 12.39 -17.29 -3.09
N ASN A 94 11.31 -17.18 -2.34
CA ASN A 94 10.29 -18.21 -2.27
C ASN A 94 8.89 -17.57 -2.10
N PRO A 95 8.31 -17.06 -3.20
CA PRO A 95 7.00 -16.39 -3.18
C PRO A 95 5.89 -17.32 -2.67
N ALA A 96 5.96 -18.62 -2.96
CA ALA A 96 4.98 -19.59 -2.49
C ALA A 96 4.98 -19.70 -0.96
N LYS A 97 6.17 -19.80 -0.35
CA LYS A 97 6.30 -19.77 1.11
C LYS A 97 5.86 -18.43 1.66
N ALA A 98 6.26 -17.31 1.06
CA ALA A 98 5.91 -15.97 1.53
C ALA A 98 4.39 -15.76 1.63
N ILE A 99 3.63 -16.15 0.59
CA ILE A 99 2.16 -16.06 0.60
C ILE A 99 1.59 -16.89 1.74
N ARG A 100 1.94 -18.19 1.81
CA ARG A 100 1.41 -19.08 2.85
C ARG A 100 1.70 -18.54 4.25
N GLU A 101 2.94 -18.14 4.52
CA GLU A 101 3.34 -17.60 5.82
C GLU A 101 2.60 -16.30 6.15
N ALA A 102 2.38 -15.38 5.21
CA ALA A 102 1.64 -14.15 5.49
C ALA A 102 0.21 -14.43 6.00
N PHE A 103 -0.47 -15.39 5.38
CA PHE A 103 -1.85 -15.74 5.71
C PHE A 103 -2.00 -16.45 7.06
N TRP A 104 -0.98 -17.15 7.54
CA TRP A 104 -0.99 -17.84 8.84
C TRP A 104 -0.36 -17.00 9.97
N LEU A 105 0.73 -16.31 9.67
CA LEU A 105 1.47 -15.51 10.65
C LEU A 105 0.71 -14.23 11.04
N SER A 106 0.01 -13.60 10.09
CA SER A 106 -0.77 -12.38 10.35
C SER A 106 -1.85 -12.56 11.42
N PRO A 107 -2.79 -13.53 11.32
CA PRO A 107 -3.79 -13.74 12.36
C PRO A 107 -3.19 -14.11 13.72
N LEU A 108 -2.12 -14.92 13.74
CA LEU A 108 -1.42 -15.32 14.97
C LEU A 108 -0.84 -14.09 15.70
N LEU A 109 -0.11 -13.25 14.99
CA LEU A 109 0.49 -12.03 15.54
C LEU A 109 -0.58 -11.01 15.95
N THR A 110 -1.65 -10.88 15.16
CA THR A 110 -2.78 -10.00 15.50
C THR A 110 -3.47 -10.47 16.78
N CYS A 111 -3.63 -11.79 16.97
CA CYS A 111 -4.17 -12.37 18.20
C CYS A 111 -3.26 -12.08 19.40
N ALA A 112 -1.94 -12.32 19.27
CA ALA A 112 -0.98 -12.02 20.32
C ALA A 112 -1.00 -10.53 20.72
N MET A 113 -1.07 -9.63 19.73
CA MET A 113 -1.23 -8.19 19.96
C MET A 113 -2.54 -7.86 20.68
N GLY A 114 -3.64 -8.52 20.31
CA GLY A 114 -4.94 -8.38 20.99
C GLY A 114 -4.87 -8.78 22.46
N ILE A 115 -4.23 -9.91 22.77
CA ILE A 115 -4.00 -10.37 24.16
C ILE A 115 -3.15 -9.35 24.93
N LEU A 116 -2.09 -8.82 24.32
CA LEU A 116 -1.25 -7.77 24.92
C LEU A 116 -2.09 -6.53 25.29
N PHE A 117 -2.98 -6.09 24.40
CA PHE A 117 -3.86 -4.95 24.65
C PHE A 117 -4.89 -5.20 25.75
N VAL A 118 -5.44 -6.42 25.84
CA VAL A 118 -6.30 -6.83 26.96
C VAL A 118 -5.53 -6.82 28.28
N TYR A 119 -4.30 -7.32 28.27
CA TYR A 119 -3.42 -7.35 29.44
C TYR A 119 -3.09 -5.95 30.00
N MET A 120 -2.98 -4.93 29.14
CA MET A 120 -2.72 -3.56 29.60
C MET A 120 -3.84 -3.02 30.51
N GLY A 121 -5.10 -3.39 30.24
CA GLY A 121 -6.25 -3.13 31.11
C GLY A 121 -6.85 -1.73 31.06
N TYR A 122 -6.40 -0.85 30.16
CA TYR A 122 -6.98 0.50 29.98
C TYR A 122 -8.20 0.44 29.04
N ALA A 123 -9.16 1.37 29.18
CA ALA A 123 -10.36 1.37 28.34
C ALA A 123 -10.05 1.42 26.83
N ALA A 124 -9.12 2.28 26.41
CA ALA A 124 -8.69 2.39 25.02
C ALA A 124 -7.95 1.11 24.54
N SER A 125 -7.14 0.49 25.41
CA SER A 125 -6.43 -0.74 25.07
C SER A 125 -7.39 -1.93 24.96
N LEU A 126 -8.39 -2.03 25.84
CA LEU A 126 -9.42 -3.06 25.76
C LEU A 126 -10.22 -2.97 24.46
N ALA A 127 -10.63 -1.77 24.06
CA ALA A 127 -11.30 -1.55 22.77
C ALA A 127 -10.42 -2.00 21.59
N ALA A 128 -9.15 -1.58 21.57
CA ALA A 128 -8.19 -2.01 20.55
C ALA A 128 -7.94 -3.53 20.56
N GLY A 129 -7.90 -4.14 21.75
CA GLY A 129 -7.71 -5.57 21.96
C GLY A 129 -8.87 -6.39 21.40
N VAL A 130 -10.12 -6.00 21.68
CA VAL A 130 -11.32 -6.65 21.12
C VAL A 130 -11.32 -6.56 19.60
N VAL A 131 -11.05 -5.38 19.04
CA VAL A 131 -10.96 -5.18 17.58
C VAL A 131 -9.87 -6.08 16.97
N ALA A 132 -8.70 -6.17 17.60
CA ALA A 132 -7.60 -7.02 17.14
C ALA A 132 -7.97 -8.51 17.20
N LEU A 133 -8.60 -8.99 18.27
CA LEU A 133 -9.03 -10.39 18.40
C LEU A 133 -10.08 -10.77 17.37
N VAL A 134 -11.10 -9.93 17.16
CA VAL A 134 -12.10 -10.14 16.10
C VAL A 134 -11.43 -10.14 14.73
N SER A 135 -10.50 -9.20 14.49
CA SER A 135 -9.73 -9.14 13.24
C SER A 135 -8.88 -10.40 13.02
N ALA A 136 -8.30 -10.99 14.07
CA ALA A 136 -7.54 -12.23 13.98
C ALA A 136 -8.41 -13.45 13.60
N VAL A 137 -9.64 -13.52 14.12
CA VAL A 137 -10.62 -14.54 13.73
C VAL A 137 -11.00 -14.37 12.26
N ILE A 138 -11.35 -13.15 11.82
CA ILE A 138 -11.70 -12.87 10.43
C ILE A 138 -10.54 -13.22 9.49
N GLN A 139 -9.31 -12.84 9.83
CA GLN A 139 -8.12 -13.17 9.05
C GLN A 139 -7.91 -14.70 8.94
N SER A 140 -8.11 -15.44 10.03
CA SER A 140 -8.00 -16.91 10.06
C SER A 140 -9.02 -17.56 9.14
N LEU A 141 -10.30 -17.16 9.25
CA LEU A 141 -11.38 -17.67 8.40
C LEU A 141 -11.14 -17.35 6.93
N TYR A 142 -10.72 -16.11 6.64
CA TYR A 142 -10.38 -15.70 5.29
C TYR A 142 -9.21 -16.53 4.72
N GLY A 143 -8.16 -16.76 5.50
CA GLY A 143 -7.02 -17.58 5.08
C GLY A 143 -7.39 -19.04 4.75
N ILE A 144 -8.29 -19.63 5.53
CA ILE A 144 -8.82 -20.97 5.24
C ILE A 144 -9.64 -20.94 3.94
N TRP A 145 -10.54 -19.96 3.79
CA TRP A 145 -11.41 -19.82 2.61
C TRP A 145 -10.63 -19.63 1.31
N VAL A 146 -9.55 -18.85 1.32
CA VAL A 146 -8.75 -18.60 0.11
C VAL A 146 -7.62 -19.60 -0.11
N SER A 147 -7.42 -20.57 0.80
CA SER A 147 -6.33 -21.54 0.70
C SER A 147 -6.26 -22.31 -0.63
N PRO A 148 -7.37 -22.67 -1.32
CA PRO A 148 -7.30 -23.32 -2.63
C PRO A 148 -6.70 -22.43 -3.72
N ARG A 149 -6.67 -21.11 -3.51
CA ARG A 149 -6.17 -20.11 -4.46
C ARG A 149 -4.66 -19.84 -4.30
N PHE A 150 -4.02 -20.42 -3.27
CA PHE A 150 -2.60 -20.17 -2.98
C PHE A 150 -1.67 -20.64 -4.10
N GLU A 151 -1.97 -21.74 -4.78
CA GLU A 151 -1.13 -22.23 -5.88
C GLU A 151 -1.07 -21.20 -7.03
N TYR A 152 -2.23 -20.72 -7.46
CA TYR A 152 -2.34 -19.72 -8.51
C TYR A 152 -1.66 -18.40 -8.11
N ALA A 153 -1.95 -17.90 -6.90
CA ALA A 153 -1.35 -16.67 -6.39
C ALA A 153 0.19 -16.77 -6.31
N SER A 154 0.71 -17.93 -5.90
CA SER A 154 2.14 -18.19 -5.84
C SER A 154 2.77 -18.21 -7.23
N ARG A 155 2.12 -18.84 -8.21
CA ARG A 155 2.59 -18.88 -9.59
C ARG A 155 2.62 -17.49 -10.23
N VAL A 156 1.51 -16.75 -10.14
CA VAL A 156 1.42 -15.36 -10.64
C VAL A 156 2.49 -14.49 -10.00
N LEU A 157 2.66 -14.57 -8.68
CA LEU A 157 3.68 -13.79 -7.98
C LEU A 157 5.09 -14.17 -8.47
N SER A 158 5.37 -15.47 -8.60
CA SER A 158 6.67 -16.00 -9.05
C SER A 158 7.02 -15.51 -10.45
N VAL A 159 6.09 -15.62 -11.39
CA VAL A 159 6.28 -15.19 -12.78
C VAL A 159 6.41 -13.67 -12.87
N SER A 160 5.59 -12.94 -12.11
CA SER A 160 5.61 -11.47 -12.13
C SER A 160 6.92 -10.91 -11.59
N ILE A 161 7.52 -11.55 -10.58
CA ILE A 161 8.80 -11.13 -10.00
C ILE A 161 10.00 -11.79 -10.67
N ALA A 162 9.81 -12.81 -11.52
CA ALA A 162 10.87 -13.43 -12.30
C ALA A 162 11.53 -12.38 -13.19
N ASP A 163 12.85 -12.42 -13.28
CA ASP A 163 13.69 -11.39 -13.92
C ASP A 163 13.42 -9.98 -13.37
N PRO A 164 13.63 -9.73 -12.07
CA PRO A 164 13.62 -8.37 -11.59
C PRO A 164 14.88 -7.69 -12.13
N PRO A 165 14.79 -6.49 -12.72
CA PRO A 165 15.98 -5.66 -12.79
C PRO A 165 16.42 -5.49 -11.34
N THR A 166 17.61 -5.98 -10.99
CA THR A 166 18.21 -5.90 -9.64
C THR A 166 18.14 -4.50 -9.03
N GLN A 167 18.01 -3.50 -9.90
CA GLN A 167 17.75 -2.09 -9.61
C GLN A 167 16.39 -1.82 -8.93
N SER A 168 15.31 -2.53 -9.29
CA SER A 168 13.98 -2.38 -8.67
C SER A 168 13.96 -2.82 -7.20
N MET A 169 14.66 -3.91 -6.87
CA MET A 169 14.82 -4.35 -5.48
C MET A 169 15.66 -3.35 -4.68
N ARG A 170 16.71 -2.79 -5.29
CA ARG A 170 17.53 -1.74 -4.68
C ARG A 170 16.73 -0.45 -4.44
N LEU A 171 15.83 -0.10 -5.35
CA LEU A 171 14.93 1.03 -5.17
C LEU A 171 13.97 0.79 -4.00
N ALA A 172 13.36 -0.40 -3.93
CA ALA A 172 12.49 -0.77 -2.82
C ALA A 172 13.24 -0.74 -1.47
N PHE A 173 14.49 -1.21 -1.44
CA PHE A 173 15.36 -1.10 -0.28
C PHE A 173 15.62 0.35 0.13
N SER A 174 15.99 1.21 -0.83
CA SER A 174 16.27 2.63 -0.58
C SER A 174 15.04 3.36 -0.03
N SER A 175 13.84 2.96 -0.47
CA SER A 175 12.59 3.53 0.03
C SER A 175 12.31 3.16 1.48
N ILE A 176 12.70 1.96 1.94
CA ILE A 176 12.57 1.56 3.34
C ILE A 176 13.46 2.45 4.20
N LEU A 177 14.68 2.78 3.75
CA LEU A 177 15.56 3.70 4.47
C LEU A 177 14.95 5.12 4.57
N ILE A 178 14.37 5.62 3.48
CA ILE A 178 13.63 6.89 3.48
C ILE A 178 12.45 6.83 4.46
N GLY A 179 11.71 5.71 4.46
CA GLY A 179 10.61 5.45 5.38
C GLY A 179 11.04 5.47 6.85
N ILE A 180 12.17 4.83 7.18
CA ILE A 180 12.77 4.86 8.53
C ILE A 180 13.06 6.30 8.95
N LEU A 181 13.77 7.07 8.11
CA LEU A 181 14.12 8.46 8.42
C LEU A 181 12.86 9.33 8.62
N TYR A 182 11.86 9.18 7.75
CA TYR A 182 10.62 9.92 7.84
C TYR A 182 9.80 9.55 9.08
N CYS A 183 9.64 8.26 9.39
CA CYS A 183 8.97 7.79 10.60
C CYS A 183 9.69 8.26 11.86
N SER A 184 11.02 8.21 11.88
CA SER A 184 11.83 8.72 13.00
C SER A 184 11.59 10.22 13.21
N PHE A 185 11.58 11.00 12.13
CA PHE A 185 11.27 12.43 12.20
C PHE A 185 9.86 12.69 12.73
N MET A 186 8.86 11.95 12.26
CA MET A 186 7.47 12.07 12.73
C MET A 186 7.32 11.69 14.21
N VAL A 187 8.03 10.66 14.69
CA VAL A 187 8.04 10.26 16.11
C VAL A 187 8.58 11.38 17.00
N CYS A 188 9.60 12.14 16.56
CA CYS A 188 10.06 13.34 17.28
C CYS A 188 8.94 14.38 17.44
N GLY A 189 8.14 14.59 16.40
CA GLY A 189 6.98 15.49 16.43
C GLY A 189 5.89 15.01 17.38
N ILE A 190 5.56 13.71 17.36
CA ILE A 190 4.56 13.11 18.26
C ILE A 190 5.00 13.26 19.72
N GLY A 191 6.26 12.96 20.04
CA GLY A 191 6.78 13.17 21.40
C GLY A 191 6.75 14.64 21.83
N GLY A 192 7.05 15.57 20.91
CA GLY A 192 6.89 17.00 21.13
C GLY A 192 5.44 17.44 21.40
N ALA A 193 4.48 16.90 20.63
CA ALA A 193 3.06 17.16 20.83
C ALA A 193 2.52 16.57 22.14
N ARG A 194 3.01 15.40 22.57
CA ARG A 194 2.66 14.80 23.88
C ARG A 194 3.01 15.73 25.04
N ALA A 195 4.13 16.46 24.94
CA ALA A 195 4.48 17.46 25.96
C ALA A 195 3.47 18.64 26.06
N ILE A 196 2.59 18.81 25.07
CA ILE A 196 1.55 19.86 24.96
C ILE A 196 0.14 19.33 25.27
N GLU A 197 -0.06 18.00 25.35
CA GLU A 197 -1.38 17.33 25.35
C GLU A 197 -2.34 17.69 26.49
N ARG A 198 -1.95 18.56 27.43
CA ARG A 198 -2.92 19.18 28.34
C ARG A 198 -3.97 20.05 27.64
N THR A 199 -3.86 20.26 26.33
CA THR A 199 -4.80 21.03 25.51
C THR A 199 -5.33 20.17 24.38
N GLU A 200 -6.58 20.41 23.97
CA GLU A 200 -7.20 19.84 22.76
C GLU A 200 -6.29 20.01 21.51
N LEU A 201 -5.44 21.04 21.50
CA LEU A 201 -4.45 21.31 20.47
C LEU A 201 -3.38 20.22 20.35
N GLY A 202 -2.91 19.63 21.46
CA GLY A 202 -1.91 18.56 21.42
C GLY A 202 -2.45 17.30 20.74
N VAL A 203 -3.68 16.92 21.07
CA VAL A 203 -4.39 15.80 20.41
C VAL A 203 -4.58 16.09 18.92
N LEU A 204 -5.00 17.30 18.57
CA LEU A 204 -5.14 17.73 17.18
C LEU A 204 -3.80 17.62 16.41
N PHE A 205 -2.68 18.06 17.01
CA PHE A 205 -1.37 17.94 16.36
C PHE A 205 -0.96 16.48 16.15
N ILE A 206 -1.18 15.60 17.12
CA ILE A 206 -0.91 14.17 16.97
C ILE A 206 -1.75 13.59 15.82
N LEU A 207 -3.05 13.92 15.75
CA LEU A 207 -3.92 13.48 14.65
C LEU A 207 -3.43 13.98 13.29
N VAL A 208 -3.05 15.26 13.18
CA VAL A 208 -2.49 15.83 11.95
C VAL A 208 -1.20 15.13 11.55
N ILE A 209 -0.30 14.84 12.50
CA ILE A 209 0.95 14.11 12.25
C ILE A 209 0.65 12.69 11.76
N LEU A 210 -0.29 11.97 12.38
CA LEU A 210 -0.66 10.61 11.98
C LEU A 210 -1.32 10.56 10.59
N LEU A 211 -2.19 11.52 10.27
CA LEU A 211 -2.79 11.65 8.93
C LEU A 211 -1.72 11.95 7.88
N SER A 212 -0.79 12.85 8.18
CA SER A 212 0.36 13.15 7.31
C SER A 212 1.30 11.95 7.13
N LEU A 213 1.56 11.20 8.21
CA LEU A 213 2.34 9.96 8.18
C LEU A 213 1.71 8.97 7.19
N GLY A 214 0.41 8.71 7.36
CA GLY A 214 -0.33 7.79 6.52
C GLY A 214 -0.36 8.22 5.05
N TRP A 215 -0.65 9.50 4.77
CA TRP A 215 -0.71 9.98 3.40
C TRP A 215 0.67 9.95 2.72
N THR A 216 1.73 10.35 3.41
CA THR A 216 3.10 10.38 2.85
C THR A 216 3.67 8.99 2.62
N LEU A 217 3.47 8.04 3.55
CA LEU A 217 3.91 6.66 3.34
C LEU A 217 3.11 5.97 2.24
N GLN A 218 1.82 6.26 2.11
CA GLN A 218 1.00 5.78 1.00
C GLN A 218 1.39 6.45 -0.33
N PHE A 219 1.83 7.71 -0.32
CA PHE A 219 2.45 8.36 -1.48
C PHE A 219 3.74 7.65 -1.89
N LEU A 220 4.66 7.44 -0.96
CA LEU A 220 5.93 6.76 -1.24
C LEU A 220 5.69 5.35 -1.78
N LYS A 221 4.74 4.61 -1.19
CA LYS A 221 4.30 3.29 -1.68
C LYS A 221 3.81 3.36 -3.13
N ASN A 222 2.95 4.33 -3.47
CA ASN A 222 2.41 4.46 -4.81
C ASN A 222 3.46 4.96 -5.82
N VAL A 223 4.42 5.81 -5.43
CA VAL A 223 5.56 6.19 -6.28
C VAL A 223 6.35 4.95 -6.69
N LEU A 224 6.64 4.06 -5.75
CA LEU A 224 7.30 2.78 -6.05
C LEU A 224 6.45 1.92 -6.96
N GLN A 225 5.15 1.82 -6.68
CA GLN A 225 4.24 1.02 -7.48
C GLN A 225 4.18 1.50 -8.94
N VAL A 226 4.07 2.80 -9.17
CA VAL A 226 4.08 3.42 -10.50
C VAL A 226 5.43 3.22 -11.20
N THR A 227 6.53 3.47 -10.49
CA THR A 227 7.89 3.36 -11.05
C THR A 227 8.21 1.93 -11.48
N ILE A 228 8.03 0.97 -10.57
CA ILE A 228 8.37 -0.43 -10.78
C ILE A 228 7.43 -1.05 -11.82
N SER A 229 6.13 -0.74 -11.76
CA SER A 229 5.20 -1.26 -12.77
C SER A 229 5.49 -0.72 -14.16
N ARG A 230 5.90 0.55 -14.31
CA ARG A 230 6.36 1.11 -15.59
C ARG A 230 7.56 0.33 -16.14
N VAL A 231 8.60 0.13 -15.33
CA VAL A 231 9.80 -0.62 -15.74
C VAL A 231 9.44 -2.05 -16.15
N LYS A 232 8.63 -2.75 -15.35
CA LYS A 232 8.24 -4.13 -15.65
C LYS A 232 7.32 -4.22 -16.87
N TYR A 233 6.39 -3.29 -17.02
CA TYR A 233 5.50 -3.21 -18.17
C TYR A 233 6.30 -3.00 -19.47
N MET A 234 7.25 -2.05 -19.50
CA MET A 234 8.08 -1.79 -20.69
C MET A 234 8.92 -3.00 -21.10
N HIS A 235 9.36 -3.78 -20.13
CA HIS A 235 10.05 -5.04 -20.37
C HIS A 235 9.10 -6.11 -20.94
N LEU A 236 7.91 -6.31 -20.34
CA LEU A 236 6.95 -7.32 -20.77
C LEU A 236 6.33 -7.01 -22.16
N ALA A 237 5.82 -5.80 -22.35
CA ALA A 237 5.16 -5.39 -23.58
C ALA A 237 6.20 -5.09 -24.69
N GLY A 238 7.15 -4.20 -24.41
CA GLY A 238 8.11 -3.68 -25.38
C GLY A 238 9.39 -4.49 -25.55
N GLY A 239 9.76 -5.33 -24.58
CA GLY A 239 11.10 -5.93 -24.53
C GLY A 239 12.21 -4.91 -24.19
N VAL A 240 11.85 -3.70 -23.78
CA VAL A 240 12.78 -2.59 -23.54
C VAL A 240 13.25 -2.62 -22.08
N ILE A 241 14.56 -2.57 -21.87
CA ILE A 241 15.15 -2.44 -20.53
C ILE A 241 15.22 -0.95 -20.17
N MET A 242 14.32 -0.51 -19.30
CA MET A 242 14.29 0.86 -18.79
C MET A 242 15.09 0.98 -17.49
N ASP A 243 15.95 2.00 -17.38
CA ASP A 243 16.65 2.31 -16.13
C ASP A 243 15.64 2.74 -15.06
N THR A 244 15.66 2.04 -13.92
CA THR A 244 14.77 2.31 -12.79
C THR A 244 14.95 3.72 -12.21
N LYS A 245 16.16 4.30 -12.25
CA LYS A 245 16.42 5.66 -11.78
C LYS A 245 15.75 6.72 -12.65
N VAL A 246 15.79 6.53 -13.97
CA VAL A 246 15.14 7.42 -14.93
C VAL A 246 13.62 7.35 -14.73
N ALA A 247 13.07 6.14 -14.62
CA ALA A 247 11.66 5.94 -14.33
C ALA A 247 11.20 6.60 -13.02
N LEU A 248 12.04 6.53 -11.97
CA LEU A 248 11.76 7.19 -10.68
C LEU A 248 11.76 8.72 -10.82
N ASN A 249 12.78 9.26 -11.49
CA ASN A 249 12.91 10.71 -11.70
C ASN A 249 11.71 11.26 -12.47
N ASP A 250 11.28 10.58 -13.53
CA ASP A 250 10.08 10.94 -14.29
C ASP A 250 8.82 10.89 -13.41
N THR A 251 8.70 9.85 -12.59
CA THR A 251 7.54 9.67 -11.70
C THR A 251 7.44 10.83 -10.71
N VAL A 252 8.53 11.19 -10.05
CA VAL A 252 8.56 12.30 -9.08
C VAL A 252 8.36 13.65 -9.78
N LYS A 253 8.91 13.84 -10.98
CA LYS A 253 8.84 15.13 -11.69
C LYS A 253 7.46 15.39 -12.29
N TYR A 254 6.89 14.41 -12.97
CA TYR A 254 5.70 14.58 -13.81
C TYR A 254 4.43 13.89 -13.27
N LEU A 255 4.57 12.82 -12.49
CA LEU A 255 3.44 11.99 -12.07
C LEU A 255 2.94 12.28 -10.65
N THR A 256 3.70 13.05 -9.84
CA THR A 256 3.38 13.36 -8.44
C THR A 256 1.91 13.74 -8.21
N GLY A 257 1.31 14.60 -9.04
CA GLY A 257 -0.10 14.97 -8.88
C GLY A 257 -1.08 13.79 -8.99
N SER A 258 -0.88 12.91 -9.97
CA SER A 258 -1.70 11.69 -10.14
C SER A 258 -1.44 10.69 -9.01
N VAL A 259 -0.17 10.55 -8.59
CA VAL A 259 0.21 9.65 -7.50
C VAL A 259 -0.39 10.10 -6.18
N SER A 260 -0.36 11.40 -5.87
CA SER A 260 -0.96 11.97 -4.66
C SER A 260 -2.47 11.74 -4.59
N ILE A 261 -3.19 11.90 -5.72
CA ILE A 261 -4.62 11.56 -5.81
C ILE A 261 -4.83 10.07 -5.53
N GLY A 262 -4.04 9.20 -6.19
CA GLY A 262 -4.12 7.75 -5.99
C GLY A 262 -3.81 7.32 -4.54
N SER A 263 -2.97 8.07 -3.83
CA SER A 263 -2.64 7.78 -2.42
C SER A 263 -3.76 8.08 -1.43
N ILE A 264 -4.74 8.90 -1.81
CA ILE A 264 -5.96 9.11 -1.05
C ILE A 264 -7.03 8.12 -1.53
N LEU A 265 -7.26 8.05 -2.84
CA LEU A 265 -8.35 7.30 -3.42
C LEU A 265 -8.19 5.78 -3.28
N VAL A 266 -7.00 5.21 -3.53
CA VAL A 266 -6.82 3.75 -3.51
C VAL A 266 -7.13 3.14 -2.14
N PRO A 267 -6.59 3.64 -1.01
CA PRO A 267 -6.96 3.13 0.30
C PRO A 267 -8.43 3.39 0.65
N PHE A 268 -8.96 4.57 0.32
CA PHE A 268 -10.35 4.93 0.60
C PHE A 268 -11.33 3.98 -0.09
N ILE A 269 -11.10 3.70 -1.38
CA ILE A 269 -11.92 2.77 -2.17
C ILE A 269 -11.77 1.34 -1.67
N SER A 270 -10.55 0.94 -1.30
CA SER A 270 -10.31 -0.38 -0.72
C SER A 270 -11.07 -0.58 0.60
N LEU A 271 -11.11 0.46 1.44
CA LEU A 271 -11.86 0.46 2.69
C LEU A 271 -13.37 0.37 2.43
N PHE A 272 -13.89 1.21 1.53
CA PHE A 272 -15.30 1.21 1.15
C PHE A 272 -15.75 -0.14 0.58
N ARG A 273 -14.96 -0.74 -0.32
CA ARG A 273 -15.24 -2.08 -0.89
C ARG A 273 -15.22 -3.17 0.18
N GLY A 274 -14.34 -3.05 1.18
CA GLY A 274 -14.34 -3.93 2.35
C GLY A 274 -15.68 -3.88 3.08
N PHE A 275 -16.14 -2.67 3.42
CA PHE A 275 -17.43 -2.47 4.08
C PHE A 275 -18.61 -2.99 3.25
N ALA A 276 -18.67 -2.64 1.96
CA ALA A 276 -19.74 -3.07 1.06
C ALA A 276 -19.86 -4.60 0.96
N ARG A 277 -18.72 -5.30 0.87
CA ARG A 277 -18.69 -6.78 0.83
C ARG A 277 -19.11 -7.42 2.16
N SER A 278 -18.73 -6.83 3.29
CA SER A 278 -19.19 -7.31 4.60
C SER A 278 -20.70 -7.14 4.75
N THR A 279 -21.27 -6.03 4.28
CA THR A 279 -22.72 -5.82 4.32
C THR A 279 -23.48 -6.73 3.37
N SER A 280 -22.96 -7.03 2.17
CA SER A 280 -23.61 -7.94 1.22
C SER A 280 -23.65 -9.39 1.71
N LEU A 281 -22.66 -9.82 2.50
CA LEU A 281 -22.64 -11.16 3.10
C LEU A 281 -23.63 -11.31 4.26
N ILE A 282 -23.98 -10.20 4.94
CA ILE A 282 -24.95 -10.19 6.05
C ILE A 282 -26.39 -10.05 5.52
N GLY A 283 -26.58 -9.34 4.40
CA GLY A 283 -27.89 -9.09 3.79
C GLY A 283 -28.47 -10.25 2.96
N GLY A 284 -27.83 -11.42 2.96
CA GLY A 284 -28.22 -12.56 2.13
C GLY A 284 -29.52 -13.28 2.52
N ASP A 285 -30.19 -12.89 3.60
CA ASP A 285 -31.36 -13.62 4.10
C ASP A 285 -32.44 -12.75 4.79
N SER A 286 -32.47 -11.42 4.58
CA SER A 286 -33.53 -10.58 5.19
C SER A 286 -33.98 -9.38 4.35
N GLY A 287 -35.22 -9.47 3.87
CA GLY A 287 -36.12 -8.35 3.58
C GLY A 287 -35.90 -7.57 2.27
N GLU A 288 -36.96 -7.48 1.46
CA GLU A 288 -37.05 -6.71 0.21
C GLU A 288 -36.64 -5.22 0.33
N PHE A 289 -36.62 -4.65 1.55
CA PHE A 289 -36.17 -3.27 1.82
C PHE A 289 -34.64 -3.10 1.79
N MET A 290 -33.85 -4.15 2.10
CA MET A 290 -32.38 -4.09 2.00
C MET A 290 -31.89 -4.17 0.55
N PHE A 291 -32.71 -4.64 -0.40
CA PHE A 291 -32.32 -4.81 -1.80
C PHE A 291 -32.11 -3.47 -2.54
N SER A 292 -32.87 -2.42 -2.18
CA SER A 292 -32.73 -1.08 -2.75
C SER A 292 -31.44 -0.37 -2.27
N CYS A 293 -31.09 -0.53 -0.99
CA CYS A 293 -29.81 -0.02 -0.49
C CYS A 293 -28.64 -0.81 -1.06
N VAL A 294 -28.71 -2.14 -1.10
CA VAL A 294 -27.66 -3.02 -1.65
C VAL A 294 -27.40 -2.72 -3.13
N SER A 295 -28.43 -2.51 -3.94
CA SER A 295 -28.25 -2.13 -5.36
C SER A 295 -27.61 -0.75 -5.55
N CYS A 296 -27.95 0.24 -4.72
CA CYS A 296 -27.28 1.55 -4.70
C CYS A 296 -25.81 1.44 -4.27
N TYR A 297 -25.52 0.67 -3.22
CA TYR A 297 -24.15 0.43 -2.75
C TYR A 297 -23.29 -0.30 -3.79
N MET A 298 -23.88 -1.27 -4.51
CA MET A 298 -23.19 -1.99 -5.58
C MET A 298 -22.89 -1.07 -6.79
N GLY A 299 -23.79 -0.15 -7.13
CA GLY A 299 -23.56 0.86 -8.17
C GLY A 299 -22.46 1.87 -7.81
N ILE A 300 -22.39 2.31 -6.54
CA ILE A 300 -21.31 3.18 -6.07
C ILE A 300 -20.00 2.39 -5.99
N ALA A 301 -20.02 1.14 -5.53
CA ALA A 301 -18.83 0.30 -5.46
C ALA A 301 -18.25 0.00 -6.86
N SER A 302 -19.09 -0.25 -7.88
CA SER A 302 -18.63 -0.46 -9.25
C SER A 302 -18.07 0.82 -9.88
N LEU A 303 -18.67 1.98 -9.61
CA LEU A 303 -18.14 3.28 -10.01
C LEU A 303 -16.81 3.60 -9.33
N LEU A 304 -16.65 3.23 -8.05
CA LEU A 304 -15.40 3.42 -7.31
C LEU A 304 -14.30 2.46 -7.79
N VAL A 305 -14.64 1.20 -8.08
CA VAL A 305 -13.68 0.21 -8.60
C VAL A 305 -13.19 0.59 -10.00
N SER A 306 -14.08 1.05 -10.88
CA SER A 306 -13.69 1.56 -12.20
C SER A 306 -12.82 2.81 -12.09
N ASN A 307 -13.12 3.74 -11.19
CA ASN A 307 -12.44 5.05 -11.13
C ASN A 307 -11.23 5.15 -10.17
N GLY A 308 -10.97 4.15 -9.33
CA GLY A 308 -9.84 4.20 -8.40
C GLY A 308 -9.33 2.84 -7.94
N ASN A 309 -8.95 2.03 -8.93
CA ASN A 309 -8.26 0.77 -8.71
C ASN A 309 -6.72 0.93 -8.74
N ARG A 310 -6.04 -0.03 -8.11
CA ARG A 310 -4.56 -0.11 -8.12
C ARG A 310 -3.96 -0.32 -9.52
N TRP A 311 -4.72 -0.86 -10.46
CA TRP A 311 -4.27 -1.21 -11.80
C TRP A 311 -4.01 0.04 -12.64
N GLY A 312 -4.82 1.08 -12.43
CA GLY A 312 -4.62 2.41 -13.02
C GLY A 312 -3.25 3.02 -12.72
N LEU A 313 -2.59 2.67 -11.61
CA LEU A 313 -1.22 3.12 -11.32
C LEU A 313 -0.22 2.67 -12.41
N VAL A 314 -0.46 1.54 -13.07
CA VAL A 314 0.36 1.09 -14.20
C VAL A 314 0.22 2.06 -15.38
N HIS A 315 -1.02 2.41 -15.75
CA HIS A 315 -1.29 3.38 -16.83
C HIS A 315 -0.84 4.81 -16.47
N VAL A 316 -0.85 5.20 -15.20
CA VAL A 316 -0.24 6.46 -14.75
C VAL A 316 1.26 6.47 -15.08
N GLY A 317 1.97 5.36 -14.79
CA GLY A 317 3.40 5.23 -15.05
C GLY A 317 3.76 5.15 -16.54
N VAL A 318 3.06 4.28 -17.27
CA VAL A 318 3.37 3.96 -18.66
C VAL A 318 2.90 5.05 -19.61
N TYR A 319 1.69 5.58 -19.41
CA TYR A 319 1.03 6.48 -20.36
C TYR A 319 0.87 7.91 -19.86
N ASN A 320 1.38 8.26 -18.67
CA ASN A 320 1.24 9.58 -18.06
C ASN A 320 -0.23 10.06 -17.91
N LYS A 321 -1.17 9.12 -17.76
CA LYS A 321 -2.59 9.45 -17.62
C LYS A 321 -2.90 10.03 -16.23
N GLY A 322 -3.99 10.79 -16.14
CA GLY A 322 -4.55 11.16 -14.83
C GLY A 322 -5.02 9.90 -14.10
N PHE A 323 -4.89 9.85 -12.77
CA PHE A 323 -5.17 8.62 -12.00
C PHE A 323 -6.57 8.03 -12.27
N VAL A 324 -7.62 8.86 -12.22
CA VAL A 324 -9.01 8.41 -12.45
C VAL A 324 -9.20 7.86 -13.86
N GLN A 325 -8.72 8.59 -14.87
CA GLN A 325 -8.76 8.14 -16.27
C GLN A 325 -7.98 6.84 -16.45
N ALA A 326 -6.79 6.75 -15.85
CA ALA A 326 -5.95 5.58 -15.93
C ALA A 326 -6.64 4.35 -15.33
N SER A 327 -7.31 4.50 -14.18
CA SER A 327 -8.09 3.45 -13.53
C SER A 327 -9.27 2.99 -14.39
N SER A 328 -10.03 3.93 -14.96
CA SER A 328 -11.18 3.60 -15.83
C SER A 328 -10.71 2.83 -17.06
N ASP A 329 -9.70 3.35 -17.76
CA ASP A 329 -9.16 2.72 -18.96
C ASP A 329 -8.65 1.29 -18.68
N THR A 330 -7.93 1.08 -17.56
CA THR A 330 -7.48 -0.28 -17.21
C THR A 330 -8.64 -1.23 -16.91
N TRP A 331 -9.68 -0.75 -16.25
CA TRP A 331 -10.84 -1.58 -15.91
C TRP A 331 -11.62 -1.96 -17.17
N ASP A 332 -11.79 -1.01 -18.11
CA ASP A 332 -12.45 -1.26 -19.38
C ASP A 332 -11.72 -2.31 -20.23
N ILE A 333 -10.39 -2.30 -20.23
CA ILE A 333 -9.59 -3.33 -20.92
C ILE A 333 -9.81 -4.70 -20.26
N PHE A 334 -9.81 -4.78 -18.93
CA PHE A 334 -10.08 -6.04 -18.23
C PHE A 334 -11.46 -6.58 -18.53
N ASN A 335 -12.48 -5.74 -18.60
CA ASN A 335 -13.83 -6.15 -18.98
C ASN A 335 -13.89 -6.68 -20.41
N ARG A 336 -13.24 -6.00 -21.36
CA ARG A 336 -13.19 -6.42 -22.77
C ARG A 336 -12.49 -7.76 -22.97
N VAL A 337 -11.48 -8.06 -22.17
CA VAL A 337 -10.70 -9.31 -22.25
C VAL A 337 -11.31 -10.43 -21.39
N GLY A 338 -12.26 -10.11 -20.50
CA GLY A 338 -12.87 -11.08 -19.57
C GLY A 338 -11.96 -11.46 -18.40
N LEU A 339 -11.14 -10.52 -17.89
CA LEU A 339 -10.24 -10.76 -16.75
C LEU A 339 -10.84 -10.38 -15.39
N GLU A 340 -12.07 -9.86 -15.34
CA GLU A 340 -12.71 -9.37 -14.11
C GLU A 340 -12.74 -10.45 -13.02
N GLU A 341 -13.25 -11.64 -13.35
CA GLU A 341 -13.34 -12.77 -12.40
C GLU A 341 -11.95 -13.19 -11.90
N LEU A 342 -10.98 -13.26 -12.81
CA LEU A 342 -9.60 -13.63 -12.48
C LEU A 342 -8.96 -12.63 -11.51
N ILE A 343 -9.19 -11.33 -11.73
CA ILE A 343 -8.70 -10.25 -10.88
C ILE A 343 -9.35 -10.30 -9.50
N ASP A 344 -10.63 -10.65 -9.41
CA ASP A 344 -11.34 -10.79 -8.14
C ASP A 344 -10.86 -12.01 -7.32
N LEU A 345 -10.25 -12.99 -7.98
CA LEU A 345 -9.57 -14.13 -7.35
C LEU A 345 -8.10 -13.85 -6.95
N ASP A 346 -7.50 -12.74 -7.39
CA ASP A 346 -6.11 -12.38 -7.06
C ASP A 346 -5.92 -12.13 -5.56
N LEU A 347 -4.94 -12.84 -4.98
CA LEU A 347 -4.59 -12.71 -3.57
C LEU A 347 -3.45 -11.72 -3.30
N THR A 348 -2.88 -11.08 -4.32
CA THR A 348 -1.72 -10.19 -4.14
C THR A 348 -2.05 -8.98 -3.27
N ALA A 349 -3.27 -8.42 -3.39
CA ALA A 349 -3.72 -7.34 -2.50
C ALA A 349 -3.75 -7.80 -1.03
N SER A 350 -4.38 -8.94 -0.79
CA SER A 350 -4.56 -9.53 0.52
C SER A 350 -3.23 -9.93 1.14
N PHE A 351 -2.34 -10.55 0.37
CA PHE A 351 -0.97 -10.87 0.77
C PHE A 351 -0.22 -9.62 1.24
N CYS A 352 -0.24 -8.54 0.46
CA CYS A 352 0.45 -7.29 0.83
C CYS A 352 -0.19 -6.62 2.05
N PHE A 353 -1.51 -6.71 2.20
CA PHE A 353 -2.24 -6.19 3.35
C PHE A 353 -1.92 -6.96 4.62
N LEU A 354 -2.02 -8.30 4.60
CA LEU A 354 -1.72 -9.18 5.73
C LEU A 354 -0.24 -9.10 6.14
N SER A 355 0.67 -8.97 5.17
CA SER A 355 2.07 -8.67 5.46
C SER A 355 2.23 -7.35 6.24
N GLY A 356 1.47 -6.32 5.87
CA GLY A 356 1.38 -5.06 6.61
C GLY A 356 0.87 -5.25 8.04
N VAL A 357 -0.25 -5.97 8.20
CA VAL A 357 -0.85 -6.23 9.52
C VAL A 357 0.10 -7.03 10.42
N ALA A 358 0.74 -8.08 9.89
CA ALA A 358 1.77 -8.85 10.59
C ALA A 358 2.94 -7.96 11.03
N GLY A 359 3.46 -7.12 10.13
CA GLY A 359 4.54 -6.17 10.44
C GLY A 359 4.18 -5.16 11.52
N GLY A 360 2.98 -4.59 11.44
CA GLY A 360 2.43 -3.72 12.47
C GLY A 360 2.29 -4.43 13.82
N ALA A 361 1.75 -5.65 13.83
CA ALA A 361 1.60 -6.43 15.05
C ALA A 361 2.94 -6.76 15.71
N ILE A 362 3.98 -7.11 14.95
CA ILE A 362 5.34 -7.31 15.50
C ILE A 362 5.86 -6.02 16.14
N CYS A 363 5.76 -4.90 15.43
CA CYS A 363 6.22 -3.61 15.93
C CYS A 363 5.49 -3.21 17.22
N SER A 364 4.17 -3.42 17.28
CA SER A 364 3.35 -3.21 18.46
C SER A 364 3.74 -4.11 19.62
N LEU A 365 3.97 -5.41 19.37
CA LEU A 365 4.39 -6.36 20.40
C LEU A 365 5.74 -5.98 20.99
N VAL A 366 6.74 -5.69 20.15
CA VAL A 366 8.09 -5.29 20.58
C VAL A 366 8.02 -4.04 21.47
N SER A 367 7.35 -2.99 20.99
CA SER A 367 7.31 -1.70 21.69
C SER A 367 6.41 -1.74 22.92
N GLY A 368 5.31 -2.49 22.85
CA GLY A 368 4.35 -2.65 23.94
C GLY A 368 4.91 -3.48 25.09
N ILE A 369 5.56 -4.61 24.80
CA ILE A 369 6.25 -5.42 25.81
C ILE A 369 7.36 -4.60 26.47
N TRP A 370 8.18 -3.92 25.66
CA TRP A 370 9.22 -3.02 26.17
C TRP A 370 8.64 -1.96 27.10
N SER A 371 7.55 -1.31 26.69
CA SER A 371 6.91 -0.28 27.50
C SER A 371 6.31 -0.84 28.78
N ILE A 372 5.70 -2.03 28.77
CA ILE A 372 5.20 -2.68 30.00
C ILE A 372 6.34 -2.96 30.98
N VAL A 373 7.48 -3.45 30.49
CA VAL A 373 8.64 -3.81 31.33
C VAL A 373 9.26 -2.59 31.99
N ILE A 374 9.34 -1.46 31.27
CA ILE A 374 9.96 -0.23 31.82
C ILE A 374 8.91 0.66 32.49
N HIS A 375 7.88 1.12 31.76
CA HIS A 375 6.83 2.01 32.27
C HIS A 375 5.46 1.78 31.63
N LYS A 376 4.54 1.18 32.40
CA LYS A 376 3.20 0.80 31.94
C LYS A 376 2.32 1.97 31.45
N ASN A 377 2.61 3.21 31.84
CA ASN A 377 1.77 4.38 31.54
C ASN A 377 1.66 4.69 30.04
N TYR A 378 2.73 4.47 29.27
CA TYR A 378 2.78 4.79 27.85
C TYR A 378 2.49 3.59 26.94
N ALA A 379 2.28 2.40 27.53
CA ALA A 379 2.29 1.15 26.78
C ALA A 379 1.22 1.09 25.68
N THR A 380 0.02 1.61 25.92
CA THR A 380 -1.08 1.56 24.95
C THR A 380 -0.80 2.45 23.73
N GLU A 381 -0.44 3.71 23.96
CA GLU A 381 -0.19 4.65 22.88
C GLU A 381 1.03 4.26 22.04
N ILE A 382 2.13 3.90 22.71
CA ILE A 382 3.35 3.43 22.05
C ILE A 382 3.05 2.21 21.17
N SER A 383 2.24 1.28 21.66
CA SER A 383 1.84 0.09 20.89
C SER A 383 1.01 0.44 19.67
N ILE A 384 0.04 1.36 19.79
CA ILE A 384 -0.79 1.82 18.67
C ILE A 384 0.07 2.53 17.62
N TYR A 385 0.95 3.44 18.03
CA TYR A 385 1.84 4.16 17.09
C TYR A 385 2.83 3.21 16.43
N ALA A 386 3.41 2.27 17.18
CA ALA A 386 4.27 1.23 16.66
C ALA A 386 3.54 0.33 15.65
N PHE A 387 2.27 -0.03 15.89
CA PHE A 387 1.46 -0.76 14.94
C PHE A 387 1.32 0.00 13.61
N LEU A 388 0.93 1.28 13.67
CA LEU A 388 0.72 2.09 12.47
C LEU A 388 2.01 2.25 11.67
N ILE A 389 3.12 2.58 12.35
CA ILE A 389 4.44 2.71 11.72
C ILE A 389 4.86 1.39 11.07
N GLY A 390 4.81 0.29 11.82
CA GLY A 390 5.17 -1.04 11.32
C GLY A 390 4.31 -1.48 10.14
N TYR A 391 3.01 -1.20 10.19
CA TYR A 391 2.08 -1.46 9.10
C TYR A 391 2.51 -0.74 7.82
N PHE A 392 2.70 0.58 7.87
CA PHE A 392 3.09 1.34 6.69
C PHE A 392 4.48 0.95 6.17
N MET A 393 5.45 0.65 7.05
CA MET A 393 6.77 0.17 6.66
C MET A 393 6.70 -1.14 5.88
N PHE A 394 5.89 -2.10 6.32
CA PHE A 394 5.70 -3.36 5.59
C PHE A 394 4.89 -3.19 4.31
N ARG A 395 3.86 -2.33 4.29
CA ARG A 395 3.12 -1.99 3.07
C ARG A 395 4.03 -1.35 2.02
N LEU A 396 4.97 -0.51 2.46
CA LEU A 396 6.00 0.07 1.62
C LEU A 396 6.94 -1.02 1.08
N ALA A 397 7.38 -1.93 1.96
CA ALA A 397 8.22 -3.05 1.58
C ALA A 397 7.54 -3.96 0.51
N MET A 398 6.25 -4.23 0.67
CA MET A 398 5.46 -5.06 -0.26
C MET A 398 4.98 -4.31 -1.53
N SER A 399 5.37 -3.05 -1.72
CA SER A 399 4.99 -2.29 -2.92
C SER A 399 5.60 -2.87 -4.21
N TRP A 400 6.85 -3.35 -4.15
CA TRP A 400 7.55 -3.95 -5.30
C TRP A 400 6.85 -5.19 -5.87
N PRO A 401 6.58 -6.27 -5.10
CA PRO A 401 5.89 -7.44 -5.65
C PRO A 401 4.48 -7.08 -6.13
N GLN A 402 3.77 -6.19 -5.41
CA GLN A 402 2.46 -5.71 -5.83
C GLN A 402 2.51 -4.99 -7.19
N ALA A 403 3.57 -4.21 -7.44
CA ALA A 403 3.77 -3.49 -8.70
C ALA A 403 4.06 -4.42 -9.87
N CYS A 404 4.90 -5.44 -9.64
CA CYS A 404 5.22 -6.45 -10.65
C CYS A 404 3.98 -7.22 -11.11
N VAL A 405 3.16 -7.69 -10.16
CA VAL A 405 1.90 -8.38 -10.49
C VAL A 405 0.93 -7.45 -11.21
N SER A 406 0.85 -6.17 -10.77
CA SER A 406 0.02 -5.16 -11.44
C SER A 406 0.43 -4.97 -12.90
N ALA A 407 1.73 -4.86 -13.18
CA ALA A 407 2.24 -4.73 -14.54
C ALA A 407 1.99 -5.98 -15.38
N TYR A 408 2.14 -7.18 -14.80
CA TYR A 408 1.92 -8.44 -15.49
C TYR A 408 0.48 -8.60 -15.98
N TYR A 409 -0.52 -8.37 -15.12
CA TYR A 409 -1.93 -8.43 -15.53
C TYR A 409 -2.29 -7.36 -16.56
N VAL A 410 -1.84 -6.11 -16.37
CA VAL A 410 -2.16 -5.01 -17.31
C VAL A 410 -1.50 -5.25 -18.67
N ALA A 411 -0.23 -5.66 -18.71
CA ALA A 411 0.47 -5.95 -19.95
C ALA A 411 -0.15 -7.15 -20.70
N TYR A 412 -0.56 -8.19 -19.97
CA TYR A 412 -1.29 -9.31 -20.57
C TYR A 412 -2.64 -8.86 -21.14
N ALA A 413 -3.39 -8.03 -20.41
CA ALA A 413 -4.70 -7.55 -20.85
C ALA A 413 -4.62 -6.70 -22.13
N GLU A 414 -3.57 -5.91 -22.31
CA GLU A 414 -3.41 -5.11 -23.52
C GLU A 414 -2.99 -5.93 -24.75
N ASN A 415 -2.28 -7.05 -24.56
CA ASN A 415 -1.95 -7.96 -25.66
C ASN A 415 -1.98 -9.43 -25.25
N PRO A 416 -3.18 -10.03 -25.11
CA PRO A 416 -3.32 -11.42 -24.63
C PRO A 416 -2.71 -12.46 -25.58
N GLN A 417 -2.52 -12.10 -26.85
CA GLN A 417 -1.99 -12.98 -27.90
C GLN A 417 -0.45 -12.93 -28.00
N SER A 418 0.22 -12.14 -27.16
CA SER A 418 1.67 -12.02 -27.19
C SER A 418 2.35 -13.31 -26.72
N THR A 419 3.29 -13.82 -27.52
CA THR A 419 4.12 -14.98 -27.19
C THR A 419 5.13 -14.75 -26.07
N LYS A 420 5.23 -13.51 -25.56
CA LYS A 420 6.12 -13.14 -24.45
C LYS A 420 5.55 -13.54 -23.08
N PHE A 421 4.24 -13.79 -22.99
CA PHE A 421 3.61 -14.24 -21.75
C PHE A 421 3.65 -15.76 -21.63
N ASP A 422 3.76 -16.23 -20.39
CA ASP A 422 3.64 -17.63 -20.05
C ASP A 422 2.16 -18.07 -20.01
N SER A 423 1.94 -19.37 -19.86
CA SER A 423 0.60 -19.95 -19.88
C SER A 423 -0.19 -19.78 -18.57
N THR A 424 0.35 -19.10 -17.55
CA THR A 424 -0.28 -18.99 -16.21
C THR A 424 -1.68 -18.36 -16.26
N ILE A 425 -1.85 -17.22 -16.93
CA ILE A 425 -3.18 -16.58 -17.07
C ILE A 425 -4.11 -17.40 -17.98
N PRO A 426 -3.72 -17.81 -19.20
CA PRO A 426 -4.57 -18.61 -20.08
C PRO A 426 -5.08 -19.90 -19.44
N VAL A 427 -4.19 -20.67 -18.80
CA VAL A 427 -4.56 -21.94 -18.14
C VAL A 427 -5.57 -21.70 -17.03
N ARG A 428 -5.42 -20.60 -16.27
CA ARG A 428 -6.36 -20.29 -15.20
C ARG A 428 -7.73 -19.87 -15.74
N LEU A 429 -7.76 -19.08 -16.81
CA LEU A 429 -9.02 -18.71 -17.48
C LEU A 429 -9.75 -19.95 -18.00
N GLU A 430 -9.03 -20.87 -18.64
CA GLU A 430 -9.62 -22.12 -19.13
C GLU A 430 -10.22 -22.96 -17.99
N GLN A 431 -9.55 -23.02 -16.83
CA GLN A 431 -10.11 -23.68 -15.65
C GLN A 431 -11.41 -23.03 -15.16
N LEU A 432 -11.48 -21.68 -15.17
CA LEU A 432 -12.68 -20.95 -14.75
C LEU A 432 -13.84 -21.14 -15.73
N TYR A 433 -13.57 -21.13 -17.04
CA TYR A 433 -14.60 -21.40 -18.05
C TYR A 433 -15.13 -22.83 -17.96
N ARG A 434 -14.27 -23.82 -17.66
CA ARG A 434 -14.70 -25.21 -17.47
C ARG A 434 -15.51 -25.42 -16.19
N SER A 435 -15.36 -24.57 -15.18
CA SER A 435 -16.13 -24.66 -13.92
C SER A 435 -17.50 -23.98 -13.97
N HIS A 436 -17.78 -23.16 -14.99
CA HIS A 436 -19.06 -22.48 -15.20
C HIS A 436 -19.73 -23.02 -16.49
N PRO A 437 -20.53 -24.10 -16.41
CA PRO A 437 -21.26 -24.64 -17.56
C PRO A 437 -22.38 -23.69 -18.05
#